data_AF-A0A8T9AE16-F1
#
_entry.id   AF-A0A8T9AE16-F1
#
_cell.length_a   1.000
_cell.length_b   1.000
_cell.length_c   1.000
_cell.angle_alpha   90.00
_cell.angle_beta   90.00
_cell.angle_gamma   90.00
#
_symmetry.space_group_name_H-M   'P 1'
#
loop_
_entity.id
_entity.type
_entity.pdbx_description
1 polymer ?
#
loop_
_entity_poly.entity_id
_entity_poly.type
_entity_poly.pdbx_seq_one_letter_code
_entity_poly.pdbx_strand_id
1 'polypeptide(L)'
;MLPIFYFSIKGSTDMEVRERQKRTFFFLIAIACYIISSAVFYLLDYHEMLSISLAYAFVTAAVMLVNISWKISVHSAGVAGPTTAMVYVFGLWLIPLYSLTVLVILVRLKMKAHTLPQLIAGTLMAIAITFLTYFLFY
;
A
#
# COMPACT_ATOMS: atom_id res chain seq x y z
N MET A 1 10.11 -6.45 2.52
CA MET A 1 11.33 -6.36 1.67
C MET A 1 12.25 -7.57 1.80
N LEU A 2 12.53 -8.09 3.00
CA LEU A 2 13.43 -9.26 3.20
C LEU A 2 13.13 -10.47 2.28
N PRO A 3 11.87 -10.91 2.08
CA PRO A 3 11.59 -12.03 1.18
C PRO A 3 11.94 -11.71 -0.27
N ILE A 4 11.62 -10.49 -0.73
CA ILE A 4 11.90 -10.05 -2.11
C ILE A 4 13.42 -10.00 -2.34
N PHE A 5 14.19 -9.45 -1.40
CA PHE A 5 15.65 -9.44 -1.47
C PHE A 5 16.24 -10.85 -1.54
N TYR A 6 15.79 -11.75 -0.66
CA TYR A 6 16.24 -13.14 -0.64
C TYR A 6 15.99 -13.85 -1.98
N PHE A 7 14.76 -13.77 -2.50
CA PHE A 7 14.42 -14.41 -3.78
C PHE A 7 15.06 -13.71 -4.99
N SER A 8 15.38 -12.41 -4.88
CA SER A 8 16.05 -11.66 -5.95
C SER A 8 17.53 -12.00 -6.04
N ILE A 9 18.23 -12.15 -4.92
CA ILE A 9 19.61 -12.66 -4.87
C ILE A 9 19.69 -14.08 -5.44
N LYS A 10 18.66 -14.90 -5.19
CA LYS A 10 18.55 -16.26 -5.73
C LYS A 10 18.16 -16.30 -7.22
N GLY A 11 18.07 -15.16 -7.90
CA GLY A 11 17.72 -15.04 -9.32
C GLY A 11 16.28 -15.45 -9.66
N SER A 12 15.43 -15.69 -8.66
CA SER A 12 14.08 -16.22 -8.86
C SER A 12 13.02 -15.13 -9.12
N THR A 13 13.32 -13.88 -8.77
CA THR A 13 12.47 -12.70 -9.01
C THR A 13 13.30 -11.43 -9.20
N ASP A 14 12.76 -10.46 -9.92
CA ASP A 14 13.29 -9.10 -9.95
C ASP A 14 12.84 -8.28 -8.74
N MET A 15 13.53 -7.17 -8.44
CA MET A 15 13.20 -6.30 -7.30
C MET A 15 11.81 -5.66 -7.38
N GLU A 16 11.26 -5.47 -8.58
CA GLU A 16 9.90 -4.94 -8.76
C GLU A 16 8.84 -6.05 -8.80
N VAL A 17 9.26 -7.32 -8.78
CA VAL A 17 8.43 -8.52 -8.94
C VAL A 17 7.45 -8.32 -10.10
N ARG A 18 7.97 -8.18 -11.33
CA ARG A 18 7.17 -7.85 -12.51
C ARG A 18 6.09 -8.89 -12.84
N GLU A 19 6.39 -10.15 -12.54
CA GLU A 19 5.46 -11.27 -12.74
C GLU A 19 4.30 -11.20 -11.73
N ARG A 20 3.09 -10.88 -12.21
CA ARG A 20 1.91 -10.69 -11.36
C ARG A 20 1.61 -11.91 -10.48
N GLN A 21 1.82 -13.13 -11.00
CA GLN A 21 1.59 -14.36 -10.26
C GLN A 21 2.54 -14.49 -9.05
N LYS A 22 3.80 -14.07 -9.18
CA LYS A 22 4.77 -14.04 -8.08
C LYS A 22 4.44 -12.96 -7.05
N ARG A 23 3.81 -11.85 -7.45
CA ARG A 23 3.41 -10.75 -6.53
C ARG A 23 2.39 -11.21 -5.49
N THR A 24 1.46 -12.08 -5.86
CA THR A 24 0.42 -12.60 -4.95
C THR A 24 1.03 -13.24 -3.71
N PHE A 25 2.09 -14.04 -3.89
CA PHE A 25 2.82 -14.65 -2.78
C PHE A 25 3.40 -13.61 -1.81
N PHE A 26 4.05 -12.56 -2.33
CA PHE A 26 4.61 -11.50 -1.50
C PHE A 26 3.53 -10.63 -0.84
N PHE A 27 2.38 -10.42 -1.49
CA PHE A 27 1.24 -9.74 -0.88
C PHE A 27 0.67 -10.54 0.29
N LEU A 28 0.51 -11.86 0.15
CA LEU A 28 0.02 -12.72 1.24
C LEU A 28 0.93 -12.62 2.48
N ILE A 29 2.25 -12.65 2.27
CA ILE A 29 3.20 -12.46 3.38
C ILE A 29 3.02 -11.09 4.03
N ALA A 30 2.93 -10.02 3.22
CA ALA A 30 2.75 -8.67 3.75
C ALA A 30 1.44 -8.51 4.53
N ILE A 31 0.33 -9.04 4.00
CA ILE A 31 -0.99 -9.03 4.65
C ILE A 31 -0.94 -9.79 5.98
N ALA A 32 -0.32 -10.98 6.01
CA ALA A 32 -0.16 -11.76 7.22
C ALA A 32 0.64 -10.98 8.29
N CYS A 33 1.74 -10.33 7.90
CA CYS A 33 2.50 -9.47 8.80
C CYS A 33 1.63 -8.32 9.34
N TYR A 34 0.87 -7.63 8.50
CA TYR A 34 0.01 -6.54 8.96
C TYR A 34 -1.10 -7.03 9.91
N ILE A 35 -1.72 -8.17 9.65
CA ILE A 35 -2.72 -8.76 10.55
C ILE A 35 -2.10 -9.14 11.90
N ILE A 36 -0.92 -9.76 11.89
CA ILE A 36 -0.19 -10.11 13.13
C ILE A 36 0.15 -8.82 13.90
N SER A 37 0.67 -7.79 13.23
CA SER A 37 0.95 -6.50 13.86
C SER A 37 -0.31 -5.88 14.45
N SER A 38 -1.44 -5.88 13.71
CA SER A 38 -2.73 -5.40 14.22
C SER A 38 -3.17 -6.16 15.46
N ALA A 39 -3.07 -7.50 15.46
CA ALA A 39 -3.42 -8.30 16.63
C ALA A 39 -2.55 -7.96 17.84
N VAL A 40 -1.24 -7.80 17.64
CA VAL A 40 -0.31 -7.38 18.70
C VAL A 40 -0.66 -5.98 19.24
N PHE A 41 -0.91 -5.01 18.37
CA PHE A 41 -1.25 -3.65 18.81
C PHE A 41 -2.62 -3.56 19.47
N TYR A 42 -3.57 -4.41 19.07
CA TYR A 42 -4.85 -4.55 19.76
C TYR A 42 -4.65 -5.09 21.19
N LEU A 43 -3.83 -6.13 21.37
CA LEU A 43 -3.56 -6.71 22.70
C LEU A 43 -2.76 -5.78 23.63
N LEU A 44 -2.03 -4.81 23.07
CA LEU A 44 -1.25 -3.82 23.80
C LEU A 44 -1.96 -2.47 23.97
N ASP A 45 -3.23 -2.36 23.54
CA ASP A 45 -4.03 -1.13 23.57
C ASP A 45 -3.39 0.07 22.84
N TYR A 46 -2.58 -0.18 21.81
CA TYR A 46 -1.99 0.86 20.95
C TYR A 46 -2.86 1.14 19.72
N HIS A 47 -3.95 1.88 19.92
CA HIS A 47 -4.97 2.15 18.89
C HIS A 47 -4.42 2.86 17.63
N GLU A 48 -3.48 3.78 17.82
CA GLU A 48 -2.79 4.49 16.72
C GLU A 48 -2.09 3.52 15.75
N MET A 49 -1.32 2.59 16.33
CA MET A 49 -0.56 1.59 15.58
C MET A 49 -1.47 0.51 14.99
N LEU A 50 -2.57 0.19 15.68
CA LEU A 50 -3.62 -0.69 15.18
C LEU A 50 -4.29 -0.13 13.91
N SER A 51 -4.66 1.15 13.92
CA SER A 51 -5.35 1.81 12.79
C SER A 51 -4.48 1.83 11.54
N ILE A 52 -3.19 2.17 11.68
CA ILE A 52 -2.28 2.14 10.52
C ILE A 52 -2.01 0.72 10.04
N SER A 53 -1.82 -0.27 10.93
CA SER A 53 -1.57 -1.64 10.51
C SER A 53 -2.79 -2.27 9.81
N LEU A 54 -4.01 -2.00 10.29
CA LEU A 54 -5.25 -2.40 9.63
C LEU A 54 -5.41 -1.71 8.28
N ALA A 55 -5.14 -0.40 8.18
CA ALA A 55 -5.26 0.34 6.92
C ALA A 55 -4.35 -0.28 5.87
N TYR A 56 -3.09 -0.58 6.22
CA TYR A 56 -2.16 -1.25 5.32
C TYR A 56 -2.54 -2.70 5.00
N ALA A 57 -3.12 -3.44 5.95
CA ALA A 57 -3.66 -4.78 5.67
C ALA A 57 -4.76 -4.71 4.60
N PHE A 58 -5.74 -3.82 4.78
CA PHE A 58 -6.87 -3.68 3.84
C PHE A 58 -6.45 -3.11 2.50
N VAL A 59 -5.58 -2.09 2.46
CA VAL A 59 -5.06 -1.55 1.20
C VAL A 59 -4.27 -2.62 0.45
N THR A 60 -3.41 -3.39 1.13
CA THR A 60 -2.61 -4.44 0.48
C THR A 60 -3.49 -5.57 -0.02
N ALA A 61 -4.52 -5.97 0.73
CA ALA A 61 -5.49 -6.96 0.31
C ALA A 61 -6.27 -6.50 -0.93
N ALA A 62 -6.78 -5.27 -0.94
CA ALA A 62 -7.49 -4.71 -2.10
C ALA A 62 -6.58 -4.61 -3.33
N VAL A 63 -5.34 -4.15 -3.15
CA VAL A 63 -4.33 -4.12 -4.21
C VAL A 63 -4.04 -5.52 -4.75
N MET A 64 -3.89 -6.51 -3.88
CA MET A 64 -3.69 -7.90 -4.28
C MET A 64 -4.87 -8.40 -5.13
N LEU A 65 -6.11 -8.21 -4.68
CA LEU A 65 -7.31 -8.65 -5.38
C LEU A 65 -7.42 -8.01 -6.76
N VAL A 66 -7.24 -6.69 -6.87
CA VAL A 66 -7.27 -6.01 -8.17
C VAL A 66 -6.11 -6.47 -9.05
N ASN A 67 -4.92 -6.68 -8.48
CA ASN A 67 -3.73 -7.06 -9.22
C ASN A 67 -3.82 -8.44 -9.91
N ILE A 68 -4.69 -9.35 -9.42
CA ILE A 68 -4.95 -10.64 -10.06
C ILE A 68 -5.47 -10.43 -11.49
N SER A 69 -6.43 -9.51 -11.67
CA SER A 69 -7.10 -9.26 -12.95
C SER A 69 -6.48 -8.09 -13.73
N TRP A 70 -6.03 -7.03 -13.04
CA TRP A 70 -5.58 -5.80 -13.66
C TRP A 70 -4.37 -5.20 -12.94
N LYS A 71 -3.30 -4.89 -13.67
CA LYS A 71 -2.05 -4.36 -13.08
C LYS A 71 -2.35 -3.04 -12.38
N ILE A 72 -2.22 -3.01 -11.06
CA ILE A 72 -2.36 -1.78 -10.28
C ILE A 72 -1.02 -1.36 -9.67
N SER A 73 -0.83 -0.06 -9.52
CA SER A 73 0.40 0.50 -8.96
C SER A 73 0.38 0.46 -7.43
N VAL A 74 1.14 -0.46 -6.85
CA VAL A 74 1.38 -0.53 -5.40
C VAL A 74 2.14 0.70 -4.90
N HIS A 75 3.01 1.28 -5.73
CA HIS A 75 3.84 2.40 -5.32
C HIS A 75 3.01 3.67 -5.09
N SER A 76 2.04 3.94 -5.97
CA SER A 76 1.15 5.08 -5.79
C SER A 76 0.18 4.84 -4.63
N ALA A 77 -0.39 3.63 -4.52
CA ALA A 77 -1.20 3.23 -3.37
C ALA A 77 -0.44 3.34 -2.03
N GLY A 78 0.82 2.88 -2.00
CA GLY A 78 1.65 2.82 -0.80
C GLY A 78 2.12 4.17 -0.28
N VAL A 79 2.16 5.21 -1.13
CA VAL A 79 2.40 6.60 -0.69
C VAL A 79 1.10 7.32 -0.36
N ALA A 80 0.03 7.06 -1.13
CA ALA A 80 -1.26 7.67 -0.89
C ALA A 80 -1.86 7.30 0.47
N GLY A 81 -1.81 6.02 0.87
CA GLY A 81 -2.34 5.55 2.15
C GLY A 81 -1.80 6.30 3.39
N PRO A 82 -0.49 6.27 3.69
CA PRO A 82 0.07 6.99 4.84
C PRO A 82 -0.11 8.51 4.73
N THR A 83 -0.14 9.07 3.51
CA THR A 83 -0.50 10.47 3.31
C THR A 83 -1.93 10.75 3.78
N THR A 84 -2.90 9.89 3.44
CA THR A 84 -4.27 9.99 3.91
C THR A 84 -4.37 9.87 5.43
N ALA A 85 -3.66 8.91 6.03
CA ALA A 85 -3.58 8.76 7.47
C ALA A 85 -3.06 10.05 8.15
N MET A 86 -1.97 10.63 7.65
CA MET A 86 -1.42 11.88 8.18
C MET A 86 -2.42 13.04 8.07
N VAL A 87 -3.09 13.19 6.93
CA VAL A 87 -4.11 14.24 6.75
C VAL A 87 -5.31 14.02 7.68
N TYR A 88 -5.71 12.77 7.93
CA TYR A 88 -6.79 12.45 8.85
C TYR A 88 -6.45 12.84 10.28
N VAL A 89 -5.25 12.47 10.75
CA VAL A 89 -4.82 12.66 12.14
C VAL A 89 -4.44 14.11 12.44
N PHE A 90 -3.64 14.73 11.58
CA PHE A 90 -3.09 16.05 11.84
C PHE A 90 -3.88 17.18 11.17
N GLY A 91 -4.76 16.87 10.22
CA GLY A 91 -5.66 17.80 9.58
C GLY A 91 -5.29 18.18 8.14
N LEU A 92 -6.16 18.98 7.52
CA LEU A 92 -6.13 19.31 6.08
C LEU A 92 -4.90 20.12 5.65
N TRP A 93 -4.16 20.74 6.58
CA TRP A 93 -2.94 21.47 6.24
C TRP A 93 -1.82 20.56 5.70
N LEU A 94 -1.93 19.24 5.89
CA LEU A 94 -1.04 18.24 5.30
C LEU A 94 -1.45 17.77 3.89
N ILE A 95 -2.55 18.27 3.31
CA ILE A 95 -2.90 17.98 1.90
C ILE A 95 -1.73 18.18 0.92
N PRO A 96 -0.84 19.19 1.08
CA PRO A 96 0.33 19.33 0.22
C PRO A 96 1.24 18.09 0.16
N LEU A 97 1.20 17.17 1.13
CA LEU A 97 1.93 15.90 1.08
C LEU A 97 1.50 15.01 -0.10
N TYR A 98 0.28 15.16 -0.63
CA TYR A 98 -0.13 14.45 -1.85
C TYR A 98 0.71 14.83 -3.07
N SER A 99 1.47 15.93 -3.02
CA SER A 99 2.49 16.23 -4.03
C SER A 99 3.51 15.09 -4.18
N LEU A 100 3.86 14.39 -3.09
CA LEU A 100 4.71 13.19 -3.14
C LEU A 100 4.06 12.06 -3.93
N THR A 101 2.76 11.84 -3.74
CA THR A 101 1.98 10.88 -4.53
C THR A 101 2.00 11.26 -6.01
N VAL A 102 1.83 12.55 -6.34
CA VAL A 102 1.92 13.05 -7.73
C VAL A 102 3.31 12.81 -8.32
N LEU A 103 4.39 13.06 -7.57
CA LEU A 103 5.75 12.77 -8.02
C LEU A 103 5.94 11.28 -8.33
N VAL A 104 5.42 10.39 -7.48
CA VAL A 104 5.46 8.94 -7.74
C VAL A 104 4.69 8.57 -9.00
N ILE A 105 3.52 9.18 -9.23
CA ILE A 105 2.73 8.97 -10.46
C ILE A 105 3.55 9.38 -11.69
N LEU A 106 4.18 10.56 -11.67
CA LEU A 106 5.00 11.07 -12.77
C LEU A 106 6.20 10.17 -13.07
N VAL A 107 6.91 9.71 -12.03
CA VAL A 107 8.04 8.79 -12.18
C VAL A 107 7.59 7.47 -12.79
N ARG A 108 6.46 6.91 -12.32
CA ARG A 108 5.94 5.62 -12.82
C ARG A 108 5.41 5.70 -14.25
N LEU A 109 4.85 6.83 -14.65
CA LEU A 109 4.50 7.13 -16.04
C LEU A 109 5.75 7.23 -16.92
N LYS A 110 6.76 8.00 -16.49
CA LYS A 110 8.01 8.20 -17.24
C LYS A 110 8.77 6.89 -17.46
N MET A 111 8.79 6.01 -16.46
CA MET A 111 9.38 4.67 -16.58
C MET A 111 8.53 3.69 -17.41
N LYS A 112 7.37 4.12 -17.95
CA LYS A 112 6.41 3.29 -18.68
C LYS A 112 6.01 2.02 -17.90
N ALA A 113 6.08 2.08 -16.57
CA ALA A 113 5.81 0.94 -15.70
C ALA A 113 4.30 0.68 -15.57
N HIS A 114 3.50 1.74 -15.61
CA HIS A 114 2.05 1.73 -15.45
C HIS A 114 1.38 2.76 -16.37
N THR A 115 0.10 2.56 -16.65
CA THR A 115 -0.74 3.57 -17.33
C THR A 115 -1.36 4.54 -16.32
N LEU A 116 -1.79 5.72 -16.77
CA LEU A 116 -2.42 6.71 -15.91
C LEU A 116 -3.65 6.16 -15.14
N PRO A 117 -4.57 5.39 -15.77
CA PRO A 117 -5.67 4.78 -15.03
C PRO A 117 -5.23 3.83 -13.91
N GLN A 118 -4.16 3.06 -14.11
CA GLN A 118 -3.64 2.13 -13.10
C GLN A 118 -3.06 2.86 -11.88
N LEU A 119 -2.48 4.04 -12.12
CA LEU A 119 -1.92 4.90 -11.09
C LEU A 119 -3.02 5.59 -10.29
N ILE A 120 -3.99 6.20 -10.99
CA ILE A 120 -5.14 6.88 -10.38
C ILE A 120 -5.98 5.89 -9.56
N ALA A 121 -6.31 4.73 -10.12
CA ALA A 121 -7.09 3.72 -9.42
C ALA A 121 -6.38 3.24 -8.15
N GLY A 122 -5.06 2.99 -8.20
CA GLY A 122 -4.28 2.62 -7.03
C GLY A 122 -4.29 3.70 -5.94
N THR A 123 -4.14 4.96 -6.34
CA THR A 123 -4.17 6.11 -5.43
C THR A 123 -5.54 6.26 -4.77
N LEU A 124 -6.62 6.34 -5.54
CA LEU A 124 -7.96 6.55 -5.02
C LEU A 124 -8.42 5.40 -4.12
N MET A 125 -8.09 4.17 -4.49
CA MET A 125 -8.40 3.00 -3.68
C MET A 125 -7.68 3.05 -2.32
N ALA A 126 -6.40 3.41 -2.31
CA ALA A 126 -5.65 3.55 -1.06
C ALA A 126 -6.21 4.67 -0.17
N ILE A 127 -6.58 5.81 -0.75
CA ILE A 127 -7.21 6.93 -0.04
C ILE A 127 -8.53 6.49 0.59
N ALA A 128 -9.43 5.89 -0.21
CA ALA A 128 -10.75 5.49 0.25
C ALA A 128 -10.68 4.45 1.38
N ILE A 129 -9.86 3.41 1.22
CA ILE A 129 -9.70 2.36 2.23
C ILE A 129 -9.05 2.90 3.49
N THR A 130 -8.00 3.72 3.36
CA THR A 130 -7.32 4.29 4.54
C THR A 130 -8.25 5.22 5.30
N PHE A 131 -8.97 6.10 4.61
CA PHE A 131 -9.95 7.00 5.23
C PHE A 131 -11.02 6.20 5.96
N LEU A 132 -11.60 5.18 5.31
CA LEU A 132 -12.63 4.34 5.94
C LEU A 132 -12.09 3.56 7.15
N THR A 133 -10.85 3.08 7.07
CA THR A 133 -10.23 2.35 8.19
C THR A 133 -10.03 3.28 9.39
N TYR A 134 -9.46 4.47 9.16
CA TYR A 134 -9.29 5.45 10.25
C TYR A 134 -10.64 5.90 10.80
N PHE A 135 -11.64 6.14 9.95
CA PHE A 135 -12.99 6.48 10.41
C PHE A 135 -13.63 5.42 11.33
N LEU A 136 -13.28 4.14 11.17
CA LEU A 136 -13.86 3.04 11.95
C LEU A 136 -13.04 2.62 13.17
N PHE A 137 -11.71 2.81 13.14
CA PHE A 137 -10.80 2.22 14.13
C PHE A 137 -9.92 3.23 14.87
N TYR A 138 -9.94 4.51 14.48
CA TYR A 138 -9.22 5.61 15.13
C TYR A 138 -10.19 6.44 15.98
#